data_AF-A0A1M4DZ80-F1
#
_entry.id   AF-A0A1M4DZ80-F1
#
_cell.length_a   1.000
_cell.length_b   1.000
_cell.length_c   1.000
_cell.angle_alpha   90.00
_cell.angle_beta   90.00
_cell.angle_gamma   90.00
#
_symmetry.space_group_name_H-M   'P 1'
#
loop_
_entity.id
_entity.type
_entity.pdbx_description
1 polymer ?
#
loop_
_entity_poly.entity_id
_entity_poly.type
_entity_poly.pdbx_seq_one_letter_code
_entity_poly.pdbx_strand_id
1 'polypeptide(L)'
;MALVAITAIGITALLGGLNETPDAPDPLGAGAVLDQGLYSTKFVESRLKIEPAQNEWDEEKRFVELIFDVTNKGDETVSVGLPPQKIEQAFTYTSFAGSLVKISPAFDKDAGPFAFGLSKGGETGQLHPGVPTQVVLRFKLKENEQPPEQVTLDVASFEFESQFNDNVAAWQMVSEEVGDKHLPEIKARVTMPVKQGGAA
;
A
#
# COMPACT_ATOMS: atom_id res chain seq x y z
N MET A 1 23.70 15.60 15.56
CA MET A 1 22.51 15.21 14.78
C MET A 1 21.74 14.21 15.62
N ALA A 2 20.56 14.59 16.12
CA ALA A 2 19.73 13.73 16.95
C ALA A 2 18.65 13.12 16.05
N LEU A 3 18.68 11.80 15.90
CA LEU A 3 17.65 11.03 15.21
C LEU A 3 16.47 10.89 16.17
N VAL A 4 15.37 11.61 15.91
CA VAL A 4 14.12 11.41 16.65
C VAL A 4 13.39 10.25 15.97
N ALA A 5 13.44 9.07 16.57
CA ALA A 5 12.58 7.96 16.21
C ALA A 5 11.23 8.16 16.91
N ILE A 6 10.16 8.42 16.15
CA ILE A 6 8.79 8.41 16.66
C ILE A 6 8.27 6.99 16.48
N THR A 7 8.44 6.14 17.50
CA THR A 7 7.72 4.87 17.61
C THR A 7 6.30 5.19 18.06
N ALA A 8 5.35 5.21 17.12
CA ALA A 8 3.94 5.22 17.44
C ALA A 8 3.56 3.83 17.98
N ILE A 9 3.48 3.69 19.30
CA ILE A 9 2.91 2.52 19.96
C ILE A 9 1.42 2.79 20.08
N GLY A 10 0.61 2.16 19.21
CA GLY A 10 -0.84 2.17 19.34
C GLY A 10 -1.23 1.40 20.61
N ILE A 11 -1.77 2.10 21.60
CA ILE A 11 -2.28 1.49 22.83
C ILE A 11 -3.65 0.90 22.50
N THR A 12 -3.81 -0.41 22.68
CA THR A 12 -5.10 -1.10 22.59
C THR A 12 -6.02 -0.61 23.71
N ALA A 13 -7.17 -0.04 23.34
CA ALA A 13 -8.20 0.30 24.31
C ALA A 13 -8.88 -0.98 24.82
N LEU A 14 -8.70 -1.26 26.11
CA LEU A 14 -9.43 -2.27 26.87
C LEU A 14 -10.70 -1.63 27.46
N LEU A 15 -11.86 -2.24 27.15
CA LEU A 15 -13.16 -2.18 27.84
C LEU A 15 -14.07 -0.94 27.66
N GLY A 16 -15.17 -1.13 26.91
CA GLY A 16 -16.49 -0.63 27.33
C GLY A 16 -17.42 -0.06 26.25
N GLY A 17 -18.52 -0.76 25.94
CA GLY A 17 -19.76 -0.14 25.40
C GLY A 17 -20.10 -0.50 23.95
N LEU A 18 -21.26 -1.12 23.75
CA LEU A 18 -21.84 -1.60 22.47
C LEU A 18 -22.22 -0.49 21.46
N ASN A 19 -21.48 0.62 21.37
CA ASN A 19 -21.78 1.68 20.41
C ASN A 19 -20.60 2.62 20.06
N GLU A 20 -19.38 2.29 20.45
CA GLU A 20 -18.21 3.06 19.98
C GLU A 20 -17.71 2.45 18.67
N THR A 21 -17.97 3.16 17.56
CA THR A 21 -17.23 2.94 16.32
C THR A 21 -15.75 3.06 16.65
N PRO A 22 -14.89 2.08 16.31
CA PRO A 22 -13.45 2.20 16.55
C PRO A 22 -12.96 3.54 15.99
N ASP A 23 -12.27 4.34 16.81
CA ASP A 23 -11.66 5.57 16.34
C ASP A 23 -10.76 5.23 15.15
N ALA A 24 -11.00 5.89 14.02
CA ALA A 24 -10.21 5.67 12.82
C ALA A 24 -8.74 6.00 13.14
N PRO A 25 -7.76 5.18 12.70
CA PRO A 25 -6.36 5.39 13.04
C PRO A 25 -5.88 6.76 12.55
N ASP A 26 -5.03 7.40 13.36
CA ASP A 26 -4.44 8.70 13.03
C ASP A 26 -3.80 8.68 11.63
N PRO A 27 -4.04 9.70 10.80
CA PRO A 27 -3.51 9.71 9.46
C PRO A 27 -1.98 9.86 9.46
N LEU A 28 -1.28 8.89 8.90
CA LEU A 28 0.16 8.95 8.66
C LEU A 28 0.46 9.78 7.40
N GLY A 29 1.68 10.32 7.33
CA GLY A 29 2.17 11.10 6.19
C GLY A 29 3.32 10.43 5.45
N ALA A 30 3.81 11.10 4.39
CA ALA A 30 5.06 10.71 3.76
C ALA A 30 6.22 10.69 4.77
N GLY A 31 7.08 9.68 4.66
CA GLY A 31 8.17 9.36 5.56
C GLY A 31 7.80 8.40 6.70
N ALA A 32 6.50 8.17 6.98
CA ALA A 32 6.08 7.26 8.03
C ALA A 32 6.46 5.80 7.73
N VAL A 33 6.67 5.03 8.79
CA VAL A 33 6.92 3.58 8.73
C VAL A 33 5.78 2.85 9.43
N LEU A 34 5.23 1.85 8.79
CA LEU A 34 4.13 1.02 9.30
C LEU A 34 4.57 -0.45 9.35
N ASP A 35 4.38 -1.08 10.51
CA ASP A 35 4.48 -2.54 10.64
C ASP A 35 3.11 -3.17 10.40
N GLN A 36 2.99 -3.87 9.28
CA GLN A 36 1.79 -4.58 8.87
C GLN A 36 1.80 -6.05 9.31
N GLY A 37 2.73 -6.47 10.16
CA GLY A 37 2.94 -7.88 10.50
C GLY A 37 3.83 -8.55 9.45
N LEU A 38 3.25 -8.89 8.29
CA LEU A 38 3.95 -9.53 7.17
C LEU A 38 4.89 -8.57 6.41
N TYR A 39 4.62 -7.26 6.43
CA TYR A 39 5.43 -6.26 5.75
C TYR A 39 5.83 -5.12 6.70
N SER A 40 7.05 -4.62 6.56
CA SER A 40 7.44 -3.32 7.08
C SER A 40 7.51 -2.34 5.91
N THR A 41 6.72 -1.27 5.98
CA THR A 41 6.50 -0.35 4.85
C THR A 41 6.83 1.06 5.25
N LYS A 42 7.78 1.68 4.56
CA LYS A 42 7.99 3.12 4.60
C LYS A 42 7.28 3.79 3.42
N PHE A 43 6.41 4.75 3.70
CA PHE A 43 5.70 5.53 2.69
C PHE A 43 6.61 6.66 2.22
N VAL A 44 7.35 6.48 1.13
CA VAL A 44 8.43 7.41 0.76
C VAL A 44 7.87 8.73 0.23
N GLU A 45 7.10 8.67 -0.85
CA GLU A 45 6.46 9.84 -1.45
C GLU A 45 5.37 9.45 -2.46
N SER A 46 4.60 10.44 -2.89
CA SER A 46 3.85 10.41 -4.14
C SER A 46 4.34 11.52 -5.07
N ARG A 47 4.42 11.26 -6.38
CA ARG A 47 4.89 12.23 -7.36
C ARG A 47 4.24 12.05 -8.73
N LEU A 48 4.23 13.12 -9.52
CA LEU A 48 4.02 13.08 -10.95
C LEU A 48 5.34 12.68 -11.64
N LYS A 49 5.32 11.61 -12.42
CA LYS A 49 6.38 11.19 -13.32
C LYS A 49 5.96 11.45 -14.76
N ILE A 50 6.79 12.16 -15.50
CA ILE A 50 6.62 12.37 -16.95
C ILE A 50 7.67 11.51 -17.66
N GLU A 51 7.21 10.68 -18.57
CA GLU A 51 8.04 9.91 -19.51
C GLU A 51 7.88 10.54 -20.89
N PRO A 52 8.94 11.15 -21.45
CA PRO A 52 8.86 11.78 -22.77
C PRO A 52 8.60 10.73 -23.85
N ALA A 53 7.97 11.16 -24.94
CA ALA A 53 7.85 10.37 -26.16
C ALA A 53 9.24 9.91 -26.64
N GLN A 54 9.37 8.63 -27.01
CA GLN A 54 10.65 8.10 -27.48
C GLN A 54 10.90 8.36 -28.97
N ASN A 55 9.85 8.71 -29.71
CA ASN A 55 9.87 9.05 -31.14
C ASN A 55 8.62 9.88 -31.51
N GLU A 56 8.51 10.33 -32.76
CA GLU A 56 7.40 11.19 -33.24
C GLU A 56 6.02 10.50 -33.32
N TRP A 57 5.95 9.18 -33.12
CA TRP A 57 4.70 8.41 -33.08
C TRP A 57 4.25 8.08 -31.67
N ASP A 58 5.12 8.29 -30.66
CA ASP A 58 4.81 8.07 -29.26
C ASP A 58 4.25 9.34 -28.62
N GLU A 59 3.34 9.16 -27.68
CA GLU A 59 2.84 10.24 -26.83
C GLU A 59 3.67 10.30 -25.53
N GLU A 60 3.80 11.51 -24.99
CA GLU A 60 4.28 11.70 -23.61
C GLU A 60 3.34 10.96 -22.65
N LYS A 61 3.92 10.19 -21.74
CA LYS A 61 3.16 9.47 -20.71
C LYS A 61 3.34 10.15 -19.37
N ARG A 62 2.22 10.35 -18.68
CA ARG A 62 2.19 10.98 -17.35
C ARG A 62 1.66 9.96 -16.36
N PHE A 63 2.34 9.82 -15.23
CA PHE A 63 2.01 8.86 -14.19
C PHE A 63 1.97 9.51 -12.82
N VAL A 64 0.97 9.16 -12.01
CA VAL A 64 1.07 9.34 -10.56
C VAL A 64 1.75 8.11 -9.99
N GLU A 65 2.93 8.29 -9.42
CA GLU A 65 3.70 7.24 -8.75
C GLU A 65 3.52 7.36 -7.23
N LEU A 66 3.29 6.23 -6.58
CA LEU A 66 3.36 6.03 -5.14
C LEU A 66 4.58 5.16 -4.86
N ILE A 67 5.49 5.66 -4.03
CA ILE A 67 6.78 5.03 -3.79
C ILE A 67 6.86 4.59 -2.33
N PHE A 68 7.26 3.34 -2.14
CA PHE A 68 7.37 2.69 -0.85
C PHE A 68 8.72 2.01 -0.72
N ASP A 69 9.31 1.99 0.47
CA ASP A 69 10.36 1.00 0.77
C ASP A 69 9.69 -0.12 1.56
N VAL A 70 9.66 -1.32 1.01
CA VAL A 70 8.93 -2.48 1.55
C VAL A 70 9.91 -3.59 1.89
N THR A 71 9.82 -4.10 3.10
CA THR A 71 10.52 -5.32 3.53
C THR A 71 9.49 -6.40 3.80
N ASN A 72 9.60 -7.51 3.06
CA ASN A 72 8.86 -8.74 3.37
C ASN A 72 9.46 -9.38 4.63
N LYS A 73 8.66 -9.48 5.70
CA LYS A 73 9.05 -10.08 6.99
C LYS A 73 8.73 -11.57 7.08
N GLY A 74 8.04 -12.12 6.08
CA GLY A 74 7.86 -13.56 5.92
C GLY A 74 9.15 -14.27 5.51
N ASP A 75 9.06 -15.59 5.36
CA ASP A 75 10.15 -16.49 4.99
C ASP A 75 10.11 -16.94 3.52
N GLU A 76 9.03 -16.61 2.80
CA GLU A 76 8.86 -16.93 1.38
C GLU A 76 9.01 -15.71 0.46
N THR A 77 9.48 -15.94 -0.77
CA THR A 77 9.40 -14.90 -1.81
C THR A 77 7.97 -14.78 -2.31
N VAL A 78 7.43 -13.57 -2.25
CA VAL A 78 6.04 -13.27 -2.62
C VAL A 78 5.98 -12.31 -3.78
N SER A 79 4.86 -12.27 -4.49
CA SER A 79 4.62 -11.23 -5.49
C SER A 79 4.35 -9.88 -4.81
N VAL A 80 4.74 -8.78 -5.46
CA VAL A 80 4.28 -7.43 -5.10
C VAL A 80 2.75 -7.35 -5.12
N GLY A 81 2.11 -8.03 -6.07
CA GLY A 81 0.66 -8.12 -6.23
C GLY A 81 0.02 -6.86 -6.83
N LEU A 82 -1.30 -6.74 -6.68
CA LEU A 82 -2.08 -5.57 -7.07
C LEU A 82 -3.07 -5.21 -5.94
N PRO A 83 -3.43 -3.93 -5.78
CA PRO A 83 -4.52 -3.53 -4.90
C PRO A 83 -5.85 -4.19 -5.29
N PRO A 84 -6.71 -4.47 -4.30
CA PRO A 84 -8.01 -5.06 -4.55
C PRO A 84 -8.90 -4.09 -5.34
N GLN A 85 -9.70 -4.62 -6.27
CA GLN A 85 -10.69 -3.83 -7.01
C GLN A 85 -11.92 -3.48 -6.15
N LYS A 86 -12.17 -4.29 -5.11
CA LYS A 86 -13.26 -4.14 -4.15
C LYS A 86 -12.75 -4.48 -2.76
N ILE A 87 -13.14 -3.69 -1.75
CA ILE A 87 -12.68 -3.89 -0.38
C ILE A 87 -13.05 -5.29 0.16
N GLU A 88 -14.18 -5.85 -0.26
CA GLU A 88 -14.63 -7.18 0.13
C GLU A 88 -13.77 -8.32 -0.44
N GLN A 89 -12.86 -8.04 -1.38
CA GLN A 89 -11.92 -9.03 -1.91
C GLN A 89 -10.56 -8.97 -1.21
N ALA A 90 -10.30 -7.89 -0.47
CA ALA A 90 -9.00 -7.61 0.14
C ALA A 90 -8.50 -8.76 1.03
N PHE A 91 -9.38 -9.34 1.83
CA PHE A 91 -9.06 -10.36 2.83
C PHE A 91 -8.41 -11.63 2.24
N THR A 92 -8.60 -11.87 0.93
CA THR A 92 -8.03 -13.03 0.23
C THR A 92 -6.58 -12.82 -0.23
N TYR A 93 -6.07 -11.60 -0.17
CA TYR A 93 -4.72 -11.27 -0.59
C TYR A 93 -3.74 -11.32 0.57
N THR A 94 -2.54 -11.83 0.32
CA THR A 94 -1.39 -11.77 1.23
C THR A 94 -0.23 -10.94 0.68
N SER A 95 -0.36 -10.42 -0.55
CA SER A 95 0.66 -9.56 -1.19
C SER A 95 0.70 -8.15 -0.60
N PHE A 96 1.85 -7.48 -0.72
CA PHE A 96 2.01 -6.10 -0.27
C PHE A 96 0.98 -5.16 -0.90
N ALA A 97 0.86 -5.13 -2.23
CA ALA A 97 -0.06 -4.21 -2.89
C ALA A 97 -1.53 -4.56 -2.57
N GLY A 98 -1.84 -5.84 -2.31
CA GLY A 98 -3.16 -6.28 -1.83
C GLY A 98 -3.56 -5.70 -0.47
N SER A 99 -2.59 -5.30 0.36
CA SER A 99 -2.83 -4.62 1.63
C SER A 99 -3.26 -3.16 1.51
N LEU A 100 -3.10 -2.56 0.33
CA LEU A 100 -3.51 -1.18 0.03
C LEU A 100 -5.00 -1.18 -0.35
N VAL A 101 -5.84 -1.45 0.65
CA VAL A 101 -7.25 -1.83 0.46
C VAL A 101 -8.12 -0.77 -0.20
N LYS A 102 -7.70 0.50 -0.09
CA LYS A 102 -8.35 1.63 -0.77
C LYS A 102 -7.34 2.70 -1.11
N ILE A 103 -7.48 3.28 -2.31
CA ILE A 103 -6.69 4.40 -2.80
C ILE A 103 -7.67 5.52 -3.18
N SER A 104 -7.47 6.71 -2.63
CA SER A 104 -8.32 7.88 -2.84
C SER A 104 -7.49 9.10 -3.28
N PRO A 105 -7.91 9.90 -4.27
CA PRO A 105 -9.09 9.66 -5.11
C PRO A 105 -8.94 8.39 -5.95
N ALA A 106 -10.07 7.85 -6.41
CA ALA A 106 -10.06 6.70 -7.29
C ALA A 106 -9.49 7.10 -8.66
N PHE A 107 -8.60 6.27 -9.19
CA PHE A 107 -8.11 6.39 -10.56
C PHE A 107 -9.04 5.64 -11.52
N ASP A 108 -9.05 6.06 -12.79
CA ASP A 108 -9.75 5.31 -13.83
C ASP A 108 -9.27 3.85 -13.90
N LYS A 109 -10.18 2.93 -14.23
CA LYS A 109 -9.86 1.49 -14.28
C LYS A 109 -8.74 1.15 -15.27
N ASP A 110 -8.64 1.93 -16.34
CA ASP A 110 -7.63 1.73 -17.39
C ASP A 110 -6.29 2.43 -17.05
N ALA A 111 -6.25 3.21 -15.96
CA ALA A 111 -5.03 3.88 -15.51
C ALA A 111 -4.04 2.95 -14.82
N GLY A 112 -4.47 1.76 -14.38
CA GLY A 112 -3.66 0.81 -13.63
C GLY A 112 -4.39 0.32 -12.37
N PRO A 113 -3.66 0.02 -11.27
CA PRO A 113 -2.23 0.28 -11.06
C PRO A 113 -1.32 -0.73 -11.76
N PHE A 114 -0.12 -0.26 -12.11
CA PHE A 114 1.04 -1.12 -12.38
C PHE A 114 1.91 -1.11 -11.13
N ALA A 115 2.16 -2.28 -10.53
CA ALA A 115 2.92 -2.41 -9.30
C ALA A 115 4.17 -3.25 -9.53
N PHE A 116 5.34 -2.74 -9.12
CA PHE A 116 6.61 -3.44 -9.27
C PHE A 116 7.62 -2.96 -8.22
N GLY A 117 8.55 -3.83 -7.86
CA GLY A 117 9.76 -3.50 -7.12
C GLY A 117 10.88 -3.04 -8.06
N LEU A 118 11.81 -2.25 -7.55
CA LEU A 118 13.04 -1.88 -8.24
C LEU A 118 14.20 -2.72 -7.75
N SER A 119 14.96 -3.28 -8.68
CA SER A 119 16.18 -4.05 -8.45
C SER A 119 17.31 -3.54 -9.33
N LYS A 120 18.57 -3.94 -9.05
CA LYS A 120 19.73 -3.55 -9.88
C LYS A 120 19.60 -3.94 -11.36
N GLY A 121 18.77 -4.92 -11.67
CA GLY A 121 18.51 -5.41 -13.04
C GLY A 121 17.26 -4.84 -13.71
N GLY A 122 16.55 -3.91 -13.06
CA GLY A 122 15.29 -3.34 -13.55
C GLY A 122 14.10 -3.63 -12.62
N GLU A 123 12.91 -3.64 -13.20
CA GLU A 123 11.65 -3.92 -12.49
C GLU A 123 11.56 -5.40 -12.10
N THR A 124 10.99 -5.67 -10.93
CA THR A 124 10.69 -7.04 -10.45
C THR A 124 9.27 -7.11 -9.91
N GLY A 125 8.58 -8.22 -10.17
CA GLY A 125 7.28 -8.51 -9.58
C GLY A 125 7.34 -9.17 -8.20
N GLN A 126 8.53 -9.32 -7.61
CA GLN A 126 8.78 -10.14 -6.42
C GLN A 126 9.38 -9.34 -5.26
N LEU A 127 9.06 -9.77 -4.04
CA LEU A 127 9.60 -9.29 -2.77
C LEU A 127 10.26 -10.45 -2.03
N HIS A 128 11.58 -10.40 -1.91
CA HIS A 128 12.34 -11.41 -1.19
C HIS A 128 12.32 -11.16 0.33
N PRO A 129 12.30 -12.23 1.15
CA PRO A 129 12.41 -12.14 2.61
C PRO A 129 13.57 -11.27 3.10
N GLY A 130 13.29 -10.35 4.01
CA GLY A 130 14.27 -9.53 4.71
C GLY A 130 15.02 -8.49 3.86
N VAL A 131 14.73 -8.39 2.55
CA VAL A 131 15.39 -7.45 1.65
C VAL A 131 14.50 -6.21 1.45
N PRO A 132 14.93 -5.02 1.92
CA PRO A 132 14.24 -3.77 1.60
C PRO A 132 14.22 -3.55 0.08
N THR A 133 13.03 -3.44 -0.48
CA THR A 133 12.78 -3.26 -1.92
C THR A 133 11.97 -2.00 -2.13
N GLN A 134 12.42 -1.10 -3.01
CA GLN A 134 11.62 0.06 -3.38
C GLN A 134 10.49 -0.40 -4.30
N VAL A 135 9.25 -0.28 -3.85
CA VAL A 135 8.05 -0.61 -4.63
C VAL A 135 7.44 0.66 -5.20
N VAL A 136 7.06 0.61 -6.46
CA VAL A 136 6.35 1.67 -7.16
C VAL A 136 4.98 1.14 -7.57
N LEU A 137 3.94 1.84 -7.15
CA LEU A 137 2.60 1.74 -7.76
C LEU A 137 2.40 2.96 -8.64
N ARG A 138 2.15 2.75 -9.93
CA ARG A 138 1.92 3.86 -10.86
C ARG A 138 0.57 3.77 -11.55
N PHE A 139 -0.05 4.94 -11.72
CA PHE A 139 -1.31 5.14 -12.42
C PHE A 139 -1.10 6.09 -13.59
N LYS A 140 -1.45 5.66 -14.80
CA LYS A 140 -1.35 6.47 -16.01
C LYS A 140 -2.46 7.53 -16.01
N LEU A 141 -2.08 8.79 -16.14
CA LEU A 141 -3.01 9.88 -16.35
C LEU A 141 -3.40 9.94 -17.83
N LYS A 142 -4.66 10.30 -18.10
CA LYS A 142 -5.11 10.66 -19.44
C LYS A 142 -4.39 11.92 -19.94
N GLU A 143 -4.46 12.14 -21.25
CA GLU A 143 -3.95 13.36 -21.85
C GLU A 143 -4.58 14.58 -21.15
N ASN A 144 -3.75 15.54 -20.74
CA ASN A 144 -4.14 16.77 -20.04
C ASN A 144 -4.83 16.59 -18.67
N GLU A 145 -4.99 15.37 -18.16
CA GLU A 145 -5.53 15.13 -16.82
C GLU A 145 -4.58 15.68 -15.76
N GLN A 146 -5.11 16.42 -14.79
CA GLN A 146 -4.30 16.94 -13.69
C GLN A 146 -4.10 15.82 -12.65
N PRO A 147 -2.89 15.61 -12.13
CA PRO A 147 -2.71 14.72 -10.99
C PRO A 147 -3.51 15.25 -9.80
N PRO A 148 -4.01 14.37 -8.92
CA PRO A 148 -4.64 14.81 -7.68
C PRO A 148 -3.62 15.53 -6.80
N GLU A 149 -4.07 16.46 -5.96
CA GLU A 149 -3.16 17.20 -5.05
C GLU A 149 -2.53 16.29 -3.99
N GLN A 150 -3.23 15.22 -3.61
CA GLN A 150 -2.79 14.22 -2.64
C GLN A 150 -3.43 12.87 -2.93
N VAL A 151 -2.81 11.80 -2.42
CA VAL A 151 -3.35 10.45 -2.42
C VAL A 151 -3.44 9.94 -0.97
N THR A 152 -4.58 9.35 -0.63
CA THR A 152 -4.85 8.71 0.65
C THR A 152 -4.98 7.19 0.46
N LEU A 153 -4.28 6.42 1.30
CA LEU A 153 -4.22 4.97 1.31
C LEU A 153 -4.84 4.45 2.60
N ASP A 154 -5.84 3.58 2.51
CA ASP A 154 -6.23 2.75 3.65
C ASP A 154 -5.43 1.45 3.57
N VAL A 155 -4.73 1.11 4.64
CA VAL A 155 -3.74 0.03 4.68
C VAL A 155 -4.11 -0.99 5.75
N ALA A 156 -4.18 -2.26 5.35
CA ALA A 156 -4.47 -3.38 6.24
C ALA A 156 -3.19 -4.04 6.79
N SER A 157 -3.36 -4.84 7.84
CA SER A 157 -2.33 -5.70 8.42
C SER A 157 -2.57 -7.18 8.21
N PHE A 158 -1.54 -7.95 8.53
CA PHE A 158 -1.52 -9.40 8.47
C PHE A 158 -1.09 -9.99 9.81
N GLU A 159 -1.65 -11.14 10.13
CA GLU A 159 -1.29 -11.95 11.29
C GLU A 159 -0.97 -13.37 10.84
N PHE A 160 -0.08 -14.04 11.58
CA PHE A 160 0.32 -15.41 11.30
C PHE A 160 -0.40 -16.33 12.29
N GLU A 161 -1.50 -16.92 11.85
CA GLU A 161 -2.39 -17.70 12.71
C GLU A 161 -2.80 -19.03 12.07
N SER A 162 -3.16 -19.99 12.92
CA SER A 162 -3.77 -21.25 12.51
C SER A 162 -5.26 -21.04 12.36
N GLN A 163 -5.87 -21.46 11.25
CA GLN A 163 -7.33 -21.43 11.16
C GLN A 163 -7.93 -22.43 12.15
N PHE A 164 -9.12 -22.13 12.67
CA PHE A 164 -9.80 -22.98 13.66
C PHE A 164 -9.96 -24.46 13.23
N ASN A 165 -9.98 -24.73 11.93
CA ASN A 165 -10.13 -26.05 11.33
C ASN A 165 -8.90 -26.54 10.54
N ASP A 166 -7.82 -25.76 10.48
CA ASP A 166 -6.58 -26.11 9.79
C ASP A 166 -5.39 -25.88 10.73
N ASN A 167 -4.64 -26.95 11.02
CA ASN A 167 -3.46 -26.91 11.88
C ASN A 167 -2.24 -26.28 11.19
N VAL A 168 -2.39 -25.83 9.94
CA VAL A 168 -1.35 -25.10 9.21
C VAL A 168 -1.53 -23.60 9.46
N ALA A 169 -0.59 -23.03 10.20
CA ALA A 169 -0.52 -21.58 10.37
C ALA A 169 -0.09 -20.93 9.04
N ALA A 170 -0.75 -19.83 8.69
CA ALA A 170 -0.44 -19.06 7.49
C ALA A 170 -0.64 -17.57 7.76
N TRP A 171 0.04 -16.74 6.97
CA TRP A 171 -0.22 -15.30 6.98
C TRP A 171 -1.61 -15.02 6.40
N GLN A 172 -2.40 -14.24 7.12
CA GLN A 172 -3.75 -13.85 6.73
C GLN A 172 -3.95 -12.37 6.99
N MET A 173 -4.74 -11.70 6.14
CA MET A 173 -5.13 -10.32 6.37
C MET A 173 -6.10 -10.27 7.55
N VAL A 174 -5.84 -9.37 8.50
CA VAL A 174 -6.75 -9.12 9.61
C VAL A 174 -8.06 -8.57 9.05
N SER A 175 -9.16 -9.26 9.34
CA SER A 175 -10.49 -8.91 8.83
C SER A 175 -11.57 -9.27 9.83
N GLU A 176 -12.67 -8.54 9.77
CA GLU A 176 -13.86 -8.78 10.57
C GLU A 176 -15.01 -9.28 9.69
N GLU A 177 -15.80 -10.19 10.24
CA GLU A 177 -17.03 -10.66 9.61
C GLU A 177 -18.16 -9.65 9.88
N VAL A 178 -18.65 -9.02 8.81
CA VAL A 178 -19.73 -8.02 8.85
C VAL A 178 -20.88 -8.52 7.98
N GLY A 179 -21.83 -9.22 8.60
CA GLY A 179 -22.87 -9.98 7.87
C GLY A 179 -22.24 -11.14 7.10
N ASP A 180 -22.57 -11.28 5.81
CA ASP A 180 -22.00 -12.35 4.96
C ASP A 180 -20.67 -11.96 4.28
N LYS A 181 -19.99 -10.90 4.77
CA LYS A 181 -18.78 -10.33 4.16
C LYS A 181 -17.64 -10.32 5.15
N HIS A 182 -16.43 -10.54 4.65
CA HIS A 182 -15.20 -10.29 5.41
C HIS A 182 -14.62 -8.94 4.96
N LEU A 183 -14.52 -8.00 5.89
CA LEU A 183 -13.97 -6.67 5.64
C LEU A 183 -12.60 -6.54 6.31
N PRO A 184 -11.57 -6.05 5.59
CA PRO A 184 -10.25 -5.86 6.18
C PRO A 184 -10.30 -4.80 7.28
N GLU A 185 -9.58 -5.05 8.37
CA GLU A 185 -9.35 -4.03 9.39
C GLU A 185 -8.36 -2.99 8.83
N ILE A 186 -8.70 -1.71 8.93
CA ILE A 186 -7.81 -0.62 8.49
C ILE A 186 -6.84 -0.29 9.62
N LYS A 187 -5.61 -0.78 9.50
CA LYS A 187 -4.56 -0.50 10.48
C LYS A 187 -4.09 0.96 10.44
N ALA A 188 -4.02 1.55 9.25
CA ALA A 188 -3.61 2.93 9.09
C ALA A 188 -4.24 3.57 7.86
N ARG A 189 -4.48 4.88 7.96
CA ARG A 189 -4.76 5.74 6.82
C ARG A 189 -3.53 6.59 6.54
N VAL A 190 -3.01 6.60 5.32
CA VAL A 190 -1.79 7.35 4.96
C VAL A 190 -2.10 8.37 3.87
N THR A 191 -1.81 9.64 4.10
CA THR A 191 -2.01 10.71 3.12
C THR A 191 -0.68 11.29 2.66
N MET A 192 -0.45 11.29 1.36
CA MET A 192 0.77 11.82 0.74
C MET A 192 0.41 12.89 -0.29
N PRO A 193 0.97 14.11 -0.20
CA PRO A 193 0.83 15.10 -1.27
C PRO A 193 1.52 14.59 -2.54
N VAL A 194 0.91 14.80 -3.69
CA VAL A 194 1.51 14.45 -4.99
C VAL A 194 2.46 15.58 -5.38
N LYS A 195 3.75 15.30 -5.34
CA LYS A 195 4.76 16.27 -5.77
C LYS A 195 4.73 16.41 -7.28
N GLN A 196 4.57 17.63 -7.76
CA GLN A 196 4.82 17.93 -9.17
C GLN A 196 6.32 17.73 -9.42
N GLY A 197 6.70 16.77 -10.25
CA GLY A 197 8.10 16.52 -10.56
C GLY A 197 8.72 17.75 -11.20
N GLY A 198 9.80 18.28 -10.60
CA GLY A 198 10.78 19.03 -11.37
C GLY A 198 11.48 18.06 -12.30
N ALA A 199 11.61 18.43 -13.58
CA ALA A 199 12.33 17.63 -14.57
C ALA A 199 13.70 17.21 -14.00
N ALA A 200 13.95 15.90 -13.94
CA ALA A 200 15.26 15.33 -13.68
C ALA A 200 15.96 15.06 -15.01
#